data_AF-A0A8E2U5R0-F1
#
_entry.id   AF-A0A8E2U5R0-F1
#
_cell.length_a   1.000
_cell.length_b   1.000
_cell.length_c   1.000
_cell.angle_alpha   90.00
_cell.angle_beta   90.00
_cell.angle_gamma   90.00
#
_symmetry.space_group_name_H-M   'P 1'
#
loop_
_entity.id
_entity.type
_entity.pdbx_description
1 polymer ?
#
loop_
_entity_poly.entity_id
_entity_poly.type
_entity_poly.pdbx_seq_one_letter_code
_entity_poly.pdbx_strand_id
1 'polypeptide(L)'
;MIGAWVERSTVYGLLAALCFVAGWKVNGWRLGEGIAQDQYQAVQVVRVVERQQQAVADTEGQKGHEELENLRRAAADAGVVAAGLRREAGRLATQLATCNAGTAGERQARANAAAVFADVLVEMESAGRAMAEQADRSRGAGLTCERVYDGVRAAAAE
;
A
#
# COMPACT_ATOMS: atom_id res chain seq x y z
N MET A 1 -41.33 31.27 -72.68
CA MET A 1 -41.09 29.91 -72.13
C MET A 1 -39.94 29.81 -71.14
N ILE A 2 -38.88 30.65 -71.19
CA ILE A 2 -37.69 30.52 -70.32
C ILE A 2 -37.96 30.90 -68.83
N GLY A 3 -38.85 31.87 -68.56
CA GLY A 3 -39.14 32.33 -67.19
C GLY A 3 -39.72 31.27 -66.24
N ALA A 4 -40.58 30.38 -66.75
CA ALA A 4 -41.20 29.31 -65.94
C ALA A 4 -40.21 28.21 -65.52
N TRP A 5 -39.12 28.02 -66.28
CA TRP A 5 -38.05 27.07 -65.92
C TRP A 5 -37.15 27.63 -64.83
N VAL A 6 -36.86 28.94 -64.89
CA VAL A 6 -36.06 29.63 -63.88
C VAL A 6 -36.79 29.62 -62.53
N GLU A 7 -38.08 29.96 -62.50
CA GLU A 7 -38.89 29.99 -61.29
C GLU A 7 -39.07 28.60 -60.65
N ARG A 8 -39.23 27.56 -61.47
CA ARG A 8 -39.34 26.18 -60.97
C ARG A 8 -37.99 25.66 -60.44
N SER A 9 -36.87 26.09 -61.03
CA SER A 9 -35.52 25.71 -60.57
C SER A 9 -35.15 26.35 -59.23
N THR A 10 -35.54 27.60 -58.99
CA THR A 10 -35.30 28.28 -57.70
C THR A 10 -36.12 27.64 -56.58
N VAL A 11 -37.38 27.27 -56.84
CA VAL A 11 -38.23 26.55 -55.88
C VAL A 11 -37.63 25.20 -55.51
N TYR A 12 -37.16 24.40 -56.48
CA TYR A 12 -36.52 23.12 -56.17
C TYR A 12 -35.18 23.28 -55.44
N GLY A 13 -34.39 24.30 -55.77
CA GLY A 13 -33.14 24.61 -55.06
C GLY A 13 -33.38 24.96 -53.59
N LEU A 14 -34.39 25.80 -53.32
CA LEU A 14 -34.77 26.15 -51.94
C LEU A 14 -35.30 24.94 -51.16
N LEU A 15 -36.12 24.09 -51.78
CA LEU A 15 -36.58 22.85 -51.17
C LEU A 15 -35.43 21.90 -50.82
N ALA A 16 -34.50 21.68 -51.76
CA ALA A 16 -33.34 20.84 -51.54
C ALA A 16 -32.45 21.37 -50.40
N ALA A 17 -32.22 22.68 -50.35
CA ALA A 17 -31.46 23.32 -49.28
C ALA A 17 -32.14 23.15 -47.91
N LEU A 18 -33.47 23.32 -47.83
CA LEU A 18 -34.23 23.11 -46.60
C LEU A 18 -34.17 21.65 -46.12
N CYS A 19 -34.33 20.68 -47.04
CA CYS A 19 -34.19 19.27 -46.72
C CYS A 19 -32.78 18.91 -46.24
N PHE A 20 -31.75 19.50 -46.84
CA PHE A 20 -30.36 19.29 -46.45
C PHE A 20 -30.08 19.82 -45.03
N VAL A 21 -30.52 21.05 -44.71
CA VAL A 21 -30.36 21.63 -43.36
C VAL A 21 -31.15 20.84 -42.31
N ALA A 22 -32.37 20.39 -42.64
CA ALA A 22 -33.17 19.55 -41.75
C ALA A 22 -32.49 18.19 -41.50
N GLY A 23 -31.99 17.54 -42.55
CA GLY A 23 -31.23 16.29 -42.45
C GLY A 23 -29.96 16.44 -41.61
N TRP A 24 -29.21 17.54 -41.80
CA TRP A 24 -28.00 17.84 -41.02
C TRP A 24 -28.31 18.02 -39.53
N LYS A 25 -29.39 18.73 -39.19
CA LYS A 25 -29.82 18.92 -37.79
C LYS A 25 -30.19 17.59 -37.12
N VAL A 26 -30.98 16.76 -37.80
CA VAL A 26 -31.38 15.43 -37.28
C VAL A 26 -30.17 14.51 -37.12
N ASN A 27 -29.26 14.50 -38.09
CA ASN A 27 -28.05 13.69 -38.03
C ASN A 27 -27.12 14.16 -36.89
N GLY A 28 -26.93 15.47 -36.75
CA GLY A 28 -26.14 16.06 -35.67
C GLY A 28 -26.70 15.77 -34.28
N TRP A 29 -28.02 15.79 -34.10
CA TRP A 29 -28.66 15.40 -32.83
C TRP A 29 -28.45 13.93 -32.51
N ARG A 30 -28.67 13.03 -33.48
CA ARG A 30 -28.45 11.59 -33.30
C ARG A 30 -26.99 11.26 -32.95
N LEU A 31 -26.04 11.95 -33.59
CA LEU A 31 -24.62 11.75 -33.32
C LEU A 31 -24.25 12.30 -31.93
N GLY A 32 -24.80 13.45 -31.53
CA GLY A 32 -24.59 14.02 -30.19
C GLY A 32 -25.11 13.12 -29.07
N GLU A 33 -26.30 12.53 -29.23
CA GLU A 33 -26.88 11.58 -28.28
C GLU A 33 -26.04 10.29 -28.18
N GLY A 34 -25.57 9.78 -29.33
CA GLY A 34 -24.66 8.63 -29.36
C GLY A 34 -23.35 8.89 -28.63
N ILE A 35 -22.72 10.05 -28.83
CA ILE A 35 -21.46 10.43 -28.15
C ILE A 35 -21.70 10.60 -26.64
N ALA A 36 -22.78 11.27 -26.24
CA ALA A 36 -23.10 11.47 -24.82
C ALA A 36 -23.36 10.14 -24.09
N GLN A 37 -24.09 9.22 -24.75
CA GLN A 37 -24.34 7.87 -24.25
C GLN A 37 -23.02 7.08 -24.10
N ASP A 38 -22.17 7.11 -25.12
CA ASP A 38 -20.90 6.38 -25.13
C ASP A 38 -19.93 6.89 -24.05
N GLN A 39 -19.84 8.21 -23.89
CA GLN A 39 -19.06 8.82 -22.80
C GLN A 39 -19.60 8.43 -21.42
N TYR A 40 -20.92 8.39 -21.24
CA TYR A 40 -21.50 7.97 -19.97
C TYR A 40 -21.16 6.50 -19.66
N GLN A 41 -21.27 5.61 -20.65
CA GLN A 41 -20.90 4.20 -20.49
C GLN A 41 -19.40 4.03 -20.18
N ALA A 42 -18.53 4.75 -20.91
CA ALA A 42 -17.09 4.72 -20.67
C ALA A 42 -16.74 5.17 -19.24
N VAL A 43 -17.34 6.27 -18.75
CA VAL A 43 -17.14 6.75 -17.38
C VAL A 43 -17.65 5.75 -16.35
N GLN A 44 -18.79 5.11 -16.59
CA GLN A 44 -19.34 4.09 -15.68
C GLN A 44 -18.41 2.87 -15.59
N VAL A 45 -17.91 2.37 -16.73
CA VAL A 45 -16.97 1.25 -16.77
C VAL A 45 -15.70 1.58 -15.99
N VAL A 46 -15.10 2.75 -16.24
CA VAL A 46 -13.90 3.19 -15.51
C VAL A 46 -14.18 3.27 -14.00
N ARG A 47 -15.32 3.82 -13.58
CA ARG A 47 -15.67 3.90 -12.15
C ARG A 47 -15.92 2.54 -11.50
N VAL A 48 -16.45 1.57 -12.24
CA VAL A 48 -16.63 0.20 -11.71
C VAL A 48 -15.26 -0.46 -11.51
N VAL A 49 -14.37 -0.36 -12.50
CA VAL A 49 -13.00 -0.89 -12.39
C VAL A 49 -12.24 -0.20 -11.24
N GLU A 50 -12.30 1.12 -11.14
CA GLU A 50 -11.66 1.86 -10.05
C GLU A 50 -12.17 1.42 -8.67
N ARG A 51 -13.49 1.23 -8.52
CA ARG A 51 -14.08 0.74 -7.27
C ARG A 51 -13.66 -0.69 -6.93
N GLN A 52 -13.55 -1.56 -7.93
CA GLN A 52 -13.05 -2.93 -7.71
C GLN A 52 -11.59 -2.91 -7.25
N GLN A 53 -10.75 -2.10 -7.90
CA GLN A 53 -9.35 -1.91 -7.50
C GLN A 53 -9.23 -1.35 -6.07
N GLN A 54 -10.07 -0.38 -5.72
CA GLN A 54 -10.15 0.16 -4.34
C GLN A 54 -10.59 -0.91 -3.34
N ALA A 55 -11.62 -1.72 -3.64
CA ALA A 55 -12.08 -2.78 -2.74
C ALA A 55 -11.00 -3.86 -2.50
N VAL A 56 -10.23 -4.22 -3.53
CA VAL A 56 -9.08 -5.13 -3.38
C VAL A 56 -8.00 -4.49 -2.50
N ALA A 57 -7.67 -3.21 -2.73
CA ALA A 57 -6.72 -2.49 -1.89
C ALA A 57 -7.17 -2.41 -0.42
N ASP A 58 -8.46 -2.15 -0.17
CA ASP A 58 -9.03 -2.07 1.18
C ASP A 58 -9.00 -3.42 1.90
N THR A 59 -9.39 -4.51 1.21
CA THR A 59 -9.39 -5.85 1.80
C THR A 59 -7.98 -6.35 2.11
N GLU A 60 -7.02 -6.15 1.20
CA GLU A 60 -5.62 -6.49 1.44
C GLU A 60 -4.99 -5.57 2.50
N GLY A 61 -5.42 -4.31 2.57
CA GLY A 61 -5.08 -3.38 3.64
C GLY A 61 -5.52 -3.90 5.00
N GLN A 62 -6.77 -4.36 5.14
CA GLN A 62 -7.29 -4.91 6.39
C GLN A 62 -6.54 -6.18 6.83
N LYS A 63 -6.34 -7.15 5.93
CA LYS A 63 -5.54 -8.34 6.24
C LYS A 63 -4.11 -7.98 6.66
N GLY A 64 -3.54 -6.98 5.98
CA GLY A 64 -2.21 -6.46 6.32
C GLY A 64 -2.16 -5.85 7.72
N HIS A 65 -3.20 -5.11 8.11
CA HIS A 65 -3.31 -4.54 9.44
C HIS A 65 -3.42 -5.60 10.53
N GLU A 66 -4.22 -6.64 10.32
CA GLU A 66 -4.38 -7.74 11.29
C GLU A 66 -3.07 -8.53 11.48
N GLU A 67 -2.38 -8.88 10.39
CA GLU A 67 -1.08 -9.54 10.44
C GLU A 67 -0.04 -8.67 11.16
N LEU A 68 -0.01 -7.37 10.87
CA LEU A 68 0.85 -6.40 11.56
C LEU A 68 0.56 -6.35 13.07
N GLU A 69 -0.71 -6.43 13.47
CA GLU A 69 -1.08 -6.44 14.88
C GLU A 69 -0.64 -7.72 15.58
N ASN A 70 -0.79 -8.87 14.93
CA ASN A 70 -0.30 -10.15 15.45
C ASN A 70 1.23 -10.16 15.61
N LEU A 71 1.96 -9.66 14.61
CA LEU A 71 3.41 -9.51 14.69
C LEU A 71 3.83 -8.57 15.82
N ARG A 72 3.09 -7.46 16.05
CA ARG A 72 3.34 -6.55 17.17
C ARG A 72 3.12 -7.22 18.53
N ARG A 73 2.09 -8.05 18.67
CA ARG A 73 1.85 -8.81 19.91
C ARG A 73 3.00 -9.81 20.16
N ALA A 74 3.41 -10.57 19.14
CA ALA A 74 4.53 -11.49 19.24
C ALA A 74 5.85 -10.76 19.60
N ALA A 75 6.09 -9.58 19.01
CA ALA A 75 7.24 -8.75 19.35
C ALA A 75 7.18 -8.22 20.79
N ALA A 76 5.99 -7.85 21.29
CA ALA A 76 5.81 -7.43 22.67
C ALA A 76 6.11 -8.58 23.66
N ASP A 77 5.62 -9.79 23.38
CA ASP A 77 5.90 -10.98 24.18
C ASP A 77 7.40 -11.30 24.19
N ALA A 78 8.06 -11.26 23.03
CA ALA A 78 9.51 -11.40 22.94
C ALA A 78 10.26 -10.33 23.74
N GLY A 79 9.76 -9.09 23.74
CA GLY A 79 10.29 -7.98 24.53
C GLY A 79 10.21 -8.24 26.04
N VAL A 80 9.12 -8.85 26.52
CA VAL A 80 8.96 -9.25 27.92
C VAL A 80 9.97 -10.33 28.30
N VAL A 81 10.15 -11.35 27.45
CA VAL A 81 11.15 -12.42 27.67
C VAL A 81 12.57 -11.85 27.70
N ALA A 82 12.91 -10.96 26.76
CA ALA A 82 14.20 -10.29 26.73
C ALA A 82 14.44 -9.43 28.00
N ALA A 83 13.40 -8.74 28.51
CA ALA A 83 13.51 -8.01 29.77
C ALA A 83 13.76 -8.93 30.97
N GLY A 84 13.14 -10.12 30.99
CA GLY A 84 13.44 -11.18 31.97
C GLY A 84 14.90 -11.62 31.92
N LEU A 85 15.41 -11.94 30.73
CA LEU A 85 16.79 -12.36 30.51
C LEU A 85 17.81 -11.31 30.97
N ARG A 86 17.58 -10.01 30.68
CA ARG A 86 18.46 -8.93 31.15
C ARG A 86 18.54 -8.87 32.68
N ARG A 87 17.41 -9.06 33.38
CA ARG A 87 17.38 -9.11 34.85
C ARG A 87 18.15 -10.31 35.40
N GLU A 88 17.96 -11.49 34.82
CA GLU A 88 18.69 -12.69 35.23
C GLU A 88 20.20 -12.57 34.98
N ALA A 89 20.60 -12.03 33.82
CA ALA A 89 21.99 -11.76 33.50
C ALA A 89 22.63 -10.78 34.50
N GLY A 90 21.94 -9.69 34.86
CA GLY A 90 22.40 -8.77 35.91
C GLY A 90 22.53 -9.43 37.28
N ARG A 91 21.60 -10.33 37.64
CA ARG A 91 21.68 -11.12 38.87
C ARG A 91 22.89 -12.05 38.87
N LEU A 92 23.15 -12.72 37.75
CA LEU A 92 24.29 -13.62 37.58
C LEU A 92 25.62 -12.86 37.64
N ALA A 93 25.71 -11.70 36.97
CA ALA A 93 26.87 -10.82 37.05
C ALA A 93 27.17 -10.40 38.50
N THR A 94 26.12 -10.05 39.26
CA THR A 94 26.24 -9.71 40.69
C THR A 94 26.72 -10.91 41.53
N GLN A 95 26.20 -12.11 41.27
CA GLN A 95 26.65 -13.33 41.96
C GLN A 95 28.11 -13.68 41.64
N LEU A 96 28.52 -13.53 40.38
CA LEU A 96 29.90 -13.77 39.94
C LEU A 96 30.87 -12.76 40.57
N ALA A 97 30.46 -11.50 40.72
CA ALA A 97 31.26 -10.47 41.39
C ALA A 97 31.43 -10.73 42.90
N THR A 98 30.46 -11.38 43.54
CA THR A 98 30.51 -11.70 44.99
C THR A 98 31.14 -13.07 45.30
N CYS A 99 31.50 -13.85 44.29
CA CYS A 99 32.12 -15.16 44.46
C CYS A 99 33.60 -15.04 44.91
N ASN A 100 33.88 -15.42 46.15
CA ASN A 100 35.17 -15.21 46.84
C ASN A 100 36.28 -16.22 46.47
N ALA A 101 36.45 -16.55 45.19
CA ALA A 101 37.51 -17.43 44.71
C ALA A 101 38.72 -16.64 44.16
N GLY A 102 39.93 -16.96 44.61
CA GLY A 102 41.20 -16.36 44.15
C GLY A 102 41.72 -15.24 45.05
N THR A 103 42.83 -14.61 44.65
CA THR A 103 43.47 -13.46 45.33
C THR A 103 42.66 -12.17 45.14
N ALA A 104 42.93 -11.13 45.93
CA ALA A 104 42.20 -9.85 45.83
C ALA A 104 42.30 -9.20 44.44
N GLY A 105 43.47 -9.26 43.79
CA GLY A 105 43.67 -8.73 42.44
C GLY A 105 42.88 -9.51 41.38
N GLU A 106 42.86 -10.84 41.47
CA GLU A 106 42.09 -11.70 40.56
C GLU A 106 40.58 -11.47 40.70
N ARG A 107 40.09 -11.24 41.93
CA ARG A 107 38.68 -10.91 42.17
C ARG A 107 38.29 -9.58 41.53
N GLN A 108 39.11 -8.54 41.70
CA GLN A 108 38.88 -7.23 41.09
C GLN A 108 38.87 -7.32 39.55
N ALA A 109 39.84 -8.04 38.97
CA ALA A 109 39.92 -8.24 37.53
C ALA A 109 38.71 -8.99 36.97
N ARG A 110 38.26 -10.05 37.66
CA ARG A 110 37.05 -10.80 37.28
C ARG A 110 35.79 -9.93 37.36
N ALA A 111 35.64 -9.13 38.42
CA ALA A 111 34.50 -8.23 38.58
C ALA A 111 34.45 -7.18 37.45
N ASN A 112 35.59 -6.58 37.11
CA ASN A 112 35.69 -5.62 36.01
C ASN A 112 35.37 -6.27 34.66
N ALA A 113 35.91 -7.46 34.39
CA ALA A 113 35.61 -8.19 33.16
C ALA A 113 34.13 -8.55 33.07
N ALA A 114 33.52 -9.04 34.16
CA ALA A 114 32.10 -9.38 34.20
C ALA A 114 31.20 -8.15 33.97
N ALA A 115 31.56 -6.99 34.51
CA ALA A 115 30.85 -5.74 34.28
C ALA A 115 30.90 -5.32 32.81
N VAL A 116 32.10 -5.32 32.20
CA VAL A 116 32.25 -5.00 30.76
C VAL A 116 31.50 -5.98 29.88
N PHE A 117 31.55 -7.29 30.18
CA PHE A 117 30.78 -8.29 29.44
C PHE A 117 29.27 -8.04 29.55
N ALA A 118 28.77 -7.68 30.73
CA ALA A 118 27.36 -7.34 30.92
C ALA A 118 26.97 -6.10 30.09
N ASP A 119 27.78 -5.04 30.12
CA ASP A 119 27.53 -3.81 29.35
C ASP A 119 27.54 -4.07 27.84
N VAL A 120 28.52 -4.85 27.34
CA VAL A 120 28.58 -5.22 25.92
C VAL A 120 27.36 -6.04 25.51
N LEU A 121 26.92 -7.01 26.33
CA LEU A 121 25.72 -7.79 26.03
C LEU A 121 24.45 -6.94 25.99
N VAL A 122 24.33 -5.97 26.90
CA VAL A 122 23.20 -5.02 26.91
C VAL A 122 23.22 -4.15 25.65
N GLU A 123 24.39 -3.64 25.24
CA GLU A 123 24.52 -2.81 24.04
C GLU A 123 24.29 -3.60 22.75
N MET A 124 24.81 -4.83 22.65
CA MET A 124 24.57 -5.69 21.49
C MET A 124 23.10 -6.06 21.36
N GLU A 125 22.42 -6.32 22.47
CA GLU A 125 20.99 -6.62 22.46
C GLU A 125 20.17 -5.37 22.10
N SER A 126 20.53 -4.19 22.61
CA SER A 126 19.84 -2.94 22.30
C SER A 126 19.95 -2.59 20.81
N ALA A 127 21.15 -2.71 20.25
CA ALA A 127 21.41 -2.51 18.82
C ALA A 127 20.71 -3.57 17.96
N GLY A 128 20.75 -4.83 18.38
CA GLY A 128 20.06 -5.94 17.72
C GLY A 128 18.55 -5.70 17.62
N ARG A 129 17.93 -5.24 18.70
CA ARG A 129 16.51 -4.90 18.74
C ARG A 129 16.17 -3.74 17.81
N ALA A 130 16.96 -2.67 17.81
CA ALA A 130 16.74 -1.54 16.91
C ALA A 130 16.83 -1.95 15.43
N MET A 131 17.78 -2.82 15.08
CA MET A 131 17.91 -3.37 13.74
C MET A 131 16.72 -4.26 13.36
N ALA A 132 16.29 -5.14 14.27
CA ALA A 132 15.12 -6.00 14.06
C ALA A 132 13.84 -5.17 13.85
N GLU A 133 13.58 -4.17 14.69
CA GLU A 133 12.42 -3.28 14.54
C GLU A 133 12.40 -2.56 13.18
N GLN A 134 13.56 -2.11 12.69
CA GLN A 134 13.66 -1.49 11.37
C GLN A 134 13.45 -2.49 10.23
N ALA A 135 14.00 -3.70 10.36
CA ALA A 135 13.83 -4.77 9.39
C ALA A 135 12.37 -5.26 9.31
N ASP A 136 11.68 -5.36 10.44
CA ASP A 136 10.27 -5.75 10.48
C ASP A 136 9.39 -4.68 9.82
N ARG A 137 9.67 -3.38 10.06
CA ARG A 137 8.99 -2.28 9.37
C ARG A 137 9.19 -2.32 7.86
N SER A 138 10.43 -2.49 7.39
CA SER A 138 10.73 -2.52 5.96
C SER A 138 10.11 -3.73 5.27
N ARG A 139 10.17 -4.91 5.92
CA ARG A 139 9.51 -6.13 5.44
C ARG A 139 8.00 -5.97 5.37
N GLY A 140 7.37 -5.41 6.40
CA GLY A 140 5.92 -5.16 6.42
C GLY A 140 5.46 -4.23 5.30
N ALA A 141 6.23 -3.18 5.01
CA ALA A 141 5.97 -2.29 3.88
C ALA A 141 6.13 -3.02 2.53
N GLY A 142 7.21 -3.78 2.35
CA GLY A 142 7.45 -4.55 1.12
C GLY A 142 6.35 -5.56 0.81
N LEU A 143 5.95 -6.37 1.79
CA LEU A 143 4.87 -7.36 1.64
C LEU A 143 3.51 -6.71 1.34
N THR A 144 3.28 -5.49 1.82
CA THR A 144 2.05 -4.76 1.50
C THR A 144 2.06 -4.31 0.03
N CYS A 145 3.20 -3.79 -0.45
CA CYS A 145 3.36 -3.44 -1.87
C CYS A 145 3.15 -4.65 -2.79
N GLU A 146 3.73 -5.80 -2.46
CA GLU A 146 3.58 -7.04 -3.24
C GLU A 146 2.11 -7.49 -3.30
N ARG A 147 1.42 -7.54 -2.16
CA ARG A 147 0.01 -7.94 -2.11
C ARG A 147 -0.91 -7.00 -2.89
N VAL A 148 -0.68 -5.69 -2.81
CA VAL A 148 -1.43 -4.71 -3.62
C VAL A 148 -1.17 -4.94 -5.11
N TYR A 149 0.09 -5.12 -5.51
CA TYR A 149 0.44 -5.38 -6.90
C TYR A 149 -0.20 -6.67 -7.43
N ASP A 150 -0.10 -7.76 -6.68
CA ASP A 150 -0.70 -9.04 -7.04
C ASP A 150 -2.22 -8.97 -7.12
N GLY A 151 -2.86 -8.24 -6.19
CA GLY A 151 -4.31 -8.00 -6.21
C GLY A 151 -4.77 -7.21 -7.43
N VAL A 152 -4.07 -6.12 -7.77
CA VAL A 152 -4.35 -5.32 -8.97
C VAL A 152 -4.16 -6.15 -10.24
N ARG A 153 -3.08 -6.94 -10.31
CA ARG A 153 -2.77 -7.81 -11.44
C ARG A 153 -3.83 -8.89 -11.62
N ALA A 154 -4.29 -9.52 -10.53
CA ALA A 154 -5.34 -10.53 -10.57
C ALA A 154 -6.66 -9.95 -11.06
N ALA A 155 -7.08 -8.79 -10.51
CA ALA A 155 -8.31 -8.11 -10.92
C ALA A 155 -8.27 -7.60 -12.38
N ALA A 156 -7.08 -7.40 -12.95
CA ALA A 156 -6.91 -7.04 -14.36
C ALA A 156 -6.89 -8.24 -15.32
N ALA A 157 -6.77 -9.47 -14.79
CA ALA A 157 -6.74 -10.70 -15.57
C ALA A 157 -8.11 -11.40 -15.66
N GLU A 158 -9.08 -10.97 -14.83
CA GLU A 158 -10.50 -11.35 -14.88
C GLU A 158 -11.30 -10.42 -15.82
#